data_AF-A0A969QMK6-F1
#
_entry.id   AF-A0A969QMK6-F1
#
_cell.length_a   1.000
_cell.length_b   1.000
_cell.length_c   1.000
_cell.angle_alpha   90.00
_cell.angle_beta   90.00
_cell.angle_gamma   90.00
#
_symmetry.space_group_name_H-M   'P 1'
#
loop_
_entity.id
_entity.type
_entity.pdbx_description
1 polymer ?
#
loop_
_entity_poly.entity_id
_entity_poly.type
_entity_poly.pdbx_seq_one_letter_code
_entity_poly.pdbx_strand_id
1 'polypeptide(L)' 'MSHPLKYNITPIERGVLLSIWEPAPKNEVRVRPFLFMVKCRLMSEVDARRLLAHYLSVYQTKSQALEIQ' A
#
# COMPACT_ATOMS: atom_id res chain seq x y z
N MET A 1 -11.46 10.44 7.39
CA MET A 1 -10.66 11.09 6.32
C MET A 1 -9.72 10.06 5.72
N SER A 2 -10.02 9.58 4.51
CA SER A 2 -9.17 8.64 3.75
C SER A 2 -7.78 9.25 3.52
N HIS A 3 -6.75 8.69 4.15
CA HIS A 3 -5.38 9.10 3.88
C HIS A 3 -4.96 8.46 2.55
N PRO A 4 -4.61 9.24 1.51
CA PRO A 4 -4.25 8.68 0.23
C PRO A 4 -2.96 7.87 0.37
N LEU A 5 -3.03 6.57 0.08
CA LEU A 5 -1.85 5.72 -0.07
C LEU A 5 -0.95 6.31 -1.15
N LYS A 6 0.36 6.37 -0.88
CA LYS A 6 1.35 6.69 -1.91
C LYS A 6 1.86 5.39 -2.50
N TYR A 7 2.13 5.37 -3.80
CA TYR A 7 2.73 4.22 -4.45
C TYR A 7 3.67 4.65 -5.59
N ASN A 8 4.55 3.74 -6.01
CA ASN A 8 5.44 3.91 -7.13
C ASN A 8 5.69 2.56 -7.82
N ILE A 9 5.79 2.56 -9.15
CA ILE A 9 6.21 1.39 -9.95
C ILE A 9 7.51 1.76 -10.64
N THR A 10 8.60 1.08 -10.29
CA THR A 10 9.93 1.36 -10.85
C THR A 10 10.40 0.17 -11.69
N PRO A 11 10.84 0.36 -12.94
CA PRO A 11 11.47 -0.72 -13.70
C PRO A 11 12.76 -1.17 -13.02
N ILE A 12 13.01 -2.48 -13.02
CA ILE A 12 14.21 -3.13 -12.50
C ILE A 12 14.73 -4.14 -13.52
N GLU A 13 15.96 -4.62 -13.35
CA GLU A 13 16.63 -5.52 -14.31
C GLU A 13 15.78 -6.73 -14.75
N ARG A 14 14.92 -7.25 -13.86
CA ARG A 14 14.02 -8.38 -14.12
C ARG A 14 12.56 -8.06 -13.81
N GLY A 15 12.03 -6.99 -14.42
CA GLY A 15 10.62 -6.63 -14.35
C GLY A 15 10.39 -5.29 -13.68
N VAL A 16 9.52 -5.24 -12.67
CA VAL A 16 9.17 -4.00 -11.96
C VAL A 16 9.13 -4.21 -10.45
N LEU A 17 9.37 -3.12 -9.72
CA LEU A 17 9.19 -3.03 -8.28
C LEU A 17 8.01 -2.10 -7.98
N LEU A 18 6.94 -2.67 -7.42
CA LEU A 18 5.83 -1.92 -6.84
C LEU A 18 6.17 -1.58 -5.37
N SER A 19 6.19 -0.30 -5.04
CA SER A 19 6.36 0.21 -3.67
C SER A 19 5.08 0.90 -3.23
N ILE A 20 4.53 0.56 -2.06
CA ILE A 20 3.32 1.14 -1.48
C ILE A 20 3.65 1.65 -0.09
N TRP A 21 3.33 2.91 0.21
CA TRP A 21 3.51 3.50 1.55
C TRP A 21 2.16 3.60 2.23
N GLU A 22 2.04 2.91 3.37
CA GLU A 22 0.83 2.89 4.17
C GLU A 22 1.08 3.36 5.61
N PRO A 23 0.09 3.99 6.25
CA PRO A 23 0.18 4.35 7.66
C PRO A 23 0.35 3.09 8.53
N ALA A 24 1.33 3.11 9.43
CA ALA A 24 1.47 2.04 10.41
C ALA A 24 0.27 2.02 11.36
N PRO A 25 -0.28 0.84 11.69
CA PRO A 25 -1.29 0.72 12.74
C PRO A 25 -0.74 1.29 14.05
N LYS A 26 -1.56 2.10 14.73
CA LYS A 26 -1.27 2.50 16.11
C LYS A 26 -1.29 1.25 16.98
N ASN A 27 -0.33 1.12 17.88
CA ASN A 27 -0.37 0.15 18.97
C ASN A 27 0.08 0.86 20.27
N GLU A 28 -0.06 0.19 21.41
CA GLU A 28 0.21 0.77 22.74
C GLU A 28 1.63 1.36 22.89
N VAL A 29 2.56 0.98 22.02
CA VAL A 29 3.97 1.40 22.04
C VAL A 29 4.29 2.45 20.97
N ARG A 30 3.47 2.60 19.93
CA ARG A 30 3.75 3.45 18.76
C ARG A 30 2.99 4.76 18.82
N VAL A 31 3.64 5.76 19.41
CA VAL A 31 3.09 7.10 19.70
C VAL A 31 3.10 8.05 18.49
N ARG A 32 3.69 7.68 17.34
CA ARG A 32 3.72 8.51 16.11
C ARG A 32 3.37 7.72 14.85
N PRO A 33 2.68 8.31 13.87
CA PRO A 33 2.41 7.65 12.60
C PRO A 33 3.71 7.50 11.79
N PHE A 34 4.13 6.27 11.57
CA PHE A 34 5.22 5.94 10.65
C PHE A 34 4.60 5.44 9.35
N LEU A 35 5.11 5.86 8.20
CA LEU A 35 4.76 5.21 6.94
C LEU A 35 5.63 3.95 6.81
N PHE A 36 5.01 2.78 6.71
CA PHE A 36 5.74 1.58 6.32
C PHE A 36 5.59 1.33 4.83
N MET A 37 6.63 0.77 4.22
CA MET A 37 6.71 0.57 2.78
C MET A 37 6.60 -0.93 2.46
N VAL A 38 5.56 -1.30 1.74
CA VAL A 38 5.42 -2.63 1.13
C VAL A 38 6.14 -2.62 -0.21
N LYS A 39 6.98 -3.64 -0.46
CA LYS A 39 7.73 -3.79 -1.71
C LYS A 39 7.40 -5.14 -2.37
N CYS A 40 6.92 -5.10 -3.62
CA CYS A 40 6.58 -6.28 -4.40
C CYS A 40 7.38 -6.28 -5.72
N ARG A 41 8.19 -7.32 -5.95
CA ARG A 41 8.85 -7.55 -7.24
C ARG A 41 7.93 -8.35 -8.15
N LEU A 42 7.74 -7.88 -9.37
CA LEU A 42 6.80 -8.44 -10.34
C LEU A 42 7.44 -8.50 -11.72
N MET A 43 6.95 -9.42 -12.56
CA MET A 43 7.53 -9.65 -13.90
C MET A 43 7.18 -8.53 -14.89
N SER A 44 6.04 -7.85 -14.71
CA SER A 44 5.57 -6.83 -15.64
C SER A 44 4.86 -5.68 -14.93
N GLU A 45 4.82 -4.53 -15.61
CA GLU A 45 4.04 -3.37 -15.16
C GLU A 45 2.54 -3.68 -15.11
N VAL A 46 2.04 -4.54 -16.00
CA VAL A 46 0.64 -4.99 -16.02
C VAL A 46 0.28 -5.72 -14.73
N ASP A 47 1.16 -6.62 -14.27
CA ASP A 47 0.94 -7.34 -13.01
C ASP A 47 1.01 -6.39 -11.80
N ALA A 48 1.91 -5.40 -11.84
CA ALA A 48 1.98 -4.37 -10.80
C ALA A 48 0.69 -3.55 -10.72
N ARG A 49 0.12 -3.16 -11.87
CA ARG A 49 -1.15 -2.43 -11.91
C ARG A 49 -2.33 -3.27 -11.42
N ARG A 50 -2.37 -4.56 -11.76
CA ARG A 50 -3.39 -5.51 -11.25
C ARG A 50 -3.31 -5.67 -9.74
N LEU A 51 -2.11 -5.91 -9.21
CA LEU A 51 -1.90 -6.04 -7.76
C LEU A 51 -2.22 -4.74 -7.03
N LEU A 52 -1.79 -3.60 -7.58
CA LEU A 52 -2.10 -2.29 -7.01
C LEU A 52 -3.63 -2.04 -6.97
N ALA A 53 -4.36 -2.34 -8.03
CA ALA A 53 -5.81 -2.18 -8.07
C ALA A 53 -6.50 -3.04 -6.99
N HIS A 54 -6.08 -4.30 -6.85
CA HIS A 54 -6.58 -5.19 -5.81
C HIS A 54 -6.23 -4.68 -4.40
N TYR A 55 -5.00 -4.20 -4.21
CA TYR A 55 -4.56 -3.66 -2.92
C TYR A 55 -5.41 -2.44 -2.53
N LEU A 56 -5.63 -1.51 -3.46
CA LEU A 56 -6.44 -0.31 -3.23
C LEU A 56 -7.91 -0.66 -2.94
N SER A 57 -8.49 -1.65 -3.61
CA SER A 57 -9.87 -2.07 -3.34
C SER A 57 -10.02 -2.62 -1.93
N VAL A 58 -9.09 -3.47 -1.48
CA VAL A 58 -9.11 -4.02 -0.12
C VAL A 58 -8.84 -2.94 0.93
N TYR A 59 -7.93 -2.01 0.66
CA TYR A 59 -7.60 -0.93 1.58
C TYR A 59 -8.77 0.04 1.80
N GLN A 60 -9.52 0.37 0.75
CA GLN A 60 -10.72 1.20 0.86
C GLN A 60 -11.78 0.53 1.76
N THR A 61 -12.01 -0.77 1.59
CA THR A 61 -12.94 -1.52 2.45
C THR A 61 -12.49 -1.54 3.91
N LYS A 62 -11.18 -1.75 4.19
CA LYS A 62 -10.64 -1.71 5.55
C LYS A 62 -10.76 -0.33 6.20
N SER A 63 -10.51 0.74 5.43
CA SER A 63 -10.59 2.10 5.93
C SER A 63 -12.02 2.49 6.33
N GLN A 64 -13.03 2.07 5.55
CA GLN A 64 -14.44 2.30 5.89
C GLN A 64 -14.89 1.52 7.13
N ALA A 65 -14.42 0.28 7.30
CA ALA A 65 -14.78 -0.54 8.47
C ALA A 65 -14.22 0.02 9.79
N LEU A 66 -13.09 0.73 9.76
CA LEU A 66 -12.47 1.37 10.92
C LEU A 66 -13.08 2.75 11.28
N GLU A 67 -13.87 3.36 10.38
CA GLU A 67 -14.55 4.63 10.64
C GLU A 67 -15.95 4.45 11.29
N ILE A 68 -16.47 3.21 11.40
CA ILE A 68 -17.81 2.89 11.91
C ILE A 68 -17.79 2.36 13.37
N GLN A 69 -16.63 2.37 14.03
CA GLN A 69 -16.48 2.02 15.46
C GLN A 69 -16.26 3.28 16.31
#